data_AF-A0A4S9WLR8-F1
#
_entry.id   AF-A0A4S9WLR8-F1
#
_cell.length_a   1.000
_cell.length_b   1.000
_cell.length_c   1.000
_cell.angle_alpha   90.00
_cell.angle_beta   90.00
_cell.angle_gamma   90.00
#
_symmetry.space_group_name_H-M   'P 1'
#
loop_
_entity.id
_entity.type
_entity.pdbx_description
1 polymer ?
#
loop_
_entity_poly.entity_id
_entity_poly.type
_entity_poly.pdbx_seq_one_letter_code
_entity_poly.pdbx_strand_id
1 'polypeptide(L)'
;MSQTRALMLVTVIANLLFDPDTYKVTALVDYDCSHTGHPLHEFFFSSFSVNYYVVSAEPEVATALFDQFPSPLPESKPALGTELRDCSPPQWEIMFMFEEELEKVGAARPSSIQGAKQITEIYEFMSEICPFHFVMDRWVETQSEEKLQTCRNEQRVILEKALAKWGF
;
A
#
# COMPACT_ATOMS: atom_id res chain seq x y z
N MET A 1 13.71 20.55 -10.22
CA MET A 1 13.71 20.35 -8.74
C MET A 1 14.25 18.95 -8.50
N SER A 2 15.25 18.82 -7.62
CA SER A 2 15.89 17.53 -7.32
C SER A 2 14.88 16.61 -6.63
N GLN A 3 14.46 15.50 -7.27
CA GLN A 3 13.75 14.44 -6.56
C GLN A 3 14.75 13.77 -5.62
N THR A 4 14.70 14.16 -4.35
CA THR A 4 15.57 13.64 -3.30
C THR A 4 15.18 12.19 -3.01
N ARG A 5 16.14 11.27 -3.14
CA ARG A 5 15.98 9.89 -2.66
C ARG A 5 15.81 9.93 -1.14
N ALA A 6 14.78 9.25 -0.63
CA ALA A 6 14.51 9.16 0.79
C ALA A 6 14.83 7.75 1.29
N LEU A 7 15.23 7.66 2.56
CA LEU A 7 15.20 6.39 3.28
C LEU A 7 13.73 6.07 3.57
N MET A 8 13.24 4.99 2.98
CA MET A 8 11.90 4.46 3.18
C MET A 8 11.97 3.46 4.31
N LEU A 9 11.13 3.63 5.32
CA LEU A 9 11.19 2.84 6.54
C LEU A 9 10.27 1.61 6.49
N VAL A 10 9.35 1.55 5.53
CA VAL A 10 8.37 0.47 5.37
C VAL A 10 7.69 0.17 6.72
N THR A 11 6.97 1.17 7.23
CA THR A 11 6.48 1.19 8.62
C THR A 11 4.99 0.96 8.72
N VAL A 12 4.58 0.00 9.53
CA VAL A 12 3.17 -0.24 9.88
C VAL A 12 2.89 0.24 11.29
N ILE A 13 1.62 0.44 11.69
CA ILE A 13 1.31 0.89 13.07
C ILE A 13 1.88 -0.09 14.11
N ALA A 14 1.96 -1.39 13.79
CA ALA A 14 2.58 -2.39 14.66
C ALA A 14 4.07 -2.15 14.95
N ASN A 15 4.75 -1.35 14.12
CA ASN A 15 6.16 -0.98 14.28
C ASN A 15 6.34 0.27 15.15
N LEU A 16 5.25 0.94 15.52
CA LEU A 16 5.25 2.12 16.38
C LEU A 16 4.95 1.71 17.83
N LEU A 17 5.81 2.13 18.76
CA LEU A 17 5.52 2.04 20.18
C LEU A 17 4.87 3.33 20.66
N PHE A 18 3.82 3.20 21.47
CA PHE A 18 3.06 4.32 22.01
C PHE A 18 3.14 4.35 23.53
N ASP A 19 3.20 5.56 24.08
CA ASP A 19 2.86 5.79 25.48
C ASP A 19 1.33 5.65 25.62
N PRO A 20 0.81 4.72 26.45
CA PRO A 20 -0.62 4.46 26.57
C PRO A 20 -1.40 5.62 27.21
N ASP A 21 -0.74 6.48 27.98
CA ASP A 21 -1.39 7.60 28.68
C ASP A 21 -1.48 8.85 27.79
N THR A 22 -0.49 9.02 26.89
CA THR A 22 -0.39 10.23 26.05
C THR A 22 -0.64 9.98 24.57
N TYR A 23 -0.70 8.71 24.14
CA TYR A 23 -0.79 8.26 22.74
C TYR A 23 0.34 8.79 21.84
N LYS A 24 1.44 9.25 22.43
CA LYS A 24 2.61 9.70 21.68
C LYS A 24 3.43 8.52 21.22
N VAL A 25 3.92 8.59 19.98
CA VAL A 25 4.94 7.66 19.49
C VAL A 25 6.22 7.85 20.30
N THR A 26 6.68 6.78 20.95
CA THR A 26 7.90 6.77 21.78
C THR A 26 9.07 6.12 21.08
N ALA A 27 8.81 5.17 20.17
CA ALA A 27 9.85 4.53 19.37
C ALA A 27 9.29 3.99 18.05
N LEU A 28 10.19 3.78 17.10
CA LEU A 28 9.98 3.02 15.87
C LEU A 28 10.90 1.79 15.92
N VAL A 29 10.34 0.61 15.67
CA VAL A 29 11.06 -0.67 15.64
C VAL A 29 10.87 -1.36 14.28
N ASP A 30 11.57 -2.46 14.06
CA ASP A 30 11.35 -3.35 12.89
C ASP A 30 11.51 -2.65 11.51
N TYR A 31 12.71 -2.12 11.25
CA TYR A 31 13.08 -1.42 10.01
C TYR A 31 13.98 -2.27 9.10
N ASP A 32 13.94 -3.59 9.23
CA ASP A 32 14.76 -4.52 8.43
C ASP A 32 14.36 -4.55 6.94
N CYS A 33 13.13 -4.15 6.64
CA CYS A 33 12.59 -3.94 5.29
C CYS A 33 12.84 -2.53 4.74
N SER A 34 13.61 -1.69 5.43
CA SER A 34 13.92 -0.33 4.96
C SER A 34 14.80 -0.34 3.70
N HIS A 35 14.57 0.61 2.80
CA HIS A 35 15.34 0.75 1.57
C HIS A 35 15.44 2.21 1.13
N THR A 36 16.42 2.52 0.28
CA THR A 36 16.46 3.83 -0.40
C THR A 36 15.53 3.77 -1.60
N GLY A 37 14.52 4.64 -1.62
CA GLY A 37 13.47 4.60 -2.64
C GLY A 37 12.89 5.96 -2.98
N HIS A 38 11.84 5.92 -3.79
CA HIS A 38 11.01 7.08 -4.05
C HIS A 38 10.02 7.26 -2.87
N PRO A 39 9.74 8.50 -2.40
CA PRO A 39 8.83 8.75 -1.27
C PRO A 39 7.46 8.07 -1.39
N LEU A 40 7.00 7.85 -2.62
CA LEU A 40 5.74 7.17 -2.90
C LEU A 40 5.70 5.72 -2.39
N HIS A 41 6.85 5.09 -2.16
CA HIS A 41 6.93 3.70 -1.69
C HIS A 41 6.33 3.52 -0.28
N GLU A 42 6.28 4.55 0.57
CA GLU A 42 5.57 4.44 1.86
C GLU A 42 4.08 4.12 1.64
N PHE A 43 3.48 4.67 0.58
CA PHE A 43 2.07 4.51 0.26
C PHE A 43 1.75 3.25 -0.57
N PHE A 44 2.77 2.45 -0.89
CA PHE A 44 2.59 1.15 -1.55
C PHE A 44 2.40 0.02 -0.53
N PHE A 45 3.00 0.12 0.66
CA PHE A 45 3.01 -0.97 1.65
C PHE A 45 2.83 -0.51 3.10
N SER A 46 3.41 0.61 3.51
CA SER A 46 3.52 0.98 4.93
C SER A 46 2.17 1.37 5.54
N SER A 47 1.32 2.00 4.72
CA SER A 47 0.10 2.65 5.19
C SER A 47 -1.14 1.73 5.22
N PHE A 48 -1.00 0.40 5.09
CA PHE A 48 -2.16 -0.51 5.17
C PHE A 48 -2.86 -0.46 6.53
N SER A 49 -2.13 -0.17 7.62
CA SER A 49 -2.69 -0.10 8.98
C SER A 49 -3.74 1.01 9.16
N VAL A 50 -3.81 1.95 8.22
CA VAL A 50 -4.83 3.01 8.13
C VAL A 50 -5.58 2.99 6.79
N ASN A 51 -5.45 1.89 6.03
CA ASN A 51 -6.05 1.69 4.70
C ASN A 51 -5.64 2.74 3.65
N TYR A 52 -4.56 3.48 3.88
CA TYR A 52 -4.10 4.57 3.02
C TYR A 52 -3.05 4.06 2.02
N TYR A 53 -3.41 3.18 1.10
CA TYR A 53 -2.49 2.58 0.13
C TYR A 53 -2.97 2.80 -1.31
N VAL A 54 -2.08 3.26 -2.18
CA VAL A 54 -2.46 3.73 -3.53
C VAL A 54 -2.60 2.60 -4.55
N VAL A 55 -2.04 1.43 -4.27
CA VAL A 55 -2.12 0.21 -5.11
C VAL A 55 -3.39 -0.59 -4.76
N SER A 56 -4.48 0.11 -4.46
CA SER A 56 -5.72 -0.54 -4.00
C SER A 56 -6.44 -1.25 -5.12
N ALA A 57 -7.01 -2.42 -4.82
CA ALA A 57 -7.91 -3.12 -5.72
C ALA A 57 -9.21 -2.34 -5.97
N GLU A 58 -9.56 -1.40 -5.09
CA GLU A 58 -10.73 -0.53 -5.18
C GLU A 58 -10.36 0.79 -5.87
N PRO A 59 -10.77 1.03 -7.14
CA PRO A 59 -10.36 2.21 -7.92
C PRO A 59 -10.75 3.55 -7.27
N GLU A 60 -11.83 3.56 -6.49
CA GLU A 60 -12.31 4.74 -5.77
C GLU A 60 -11.33 5.18 -4.69
N VAL A 61 -10.62 4.25 -4.05
CA VAL A 61 -9.58 4.55 -3.05
C VAL A 61 -8.41 5.26 -3.72
N ALA A 62 -7.89 4.71 -4.82
CA ALA A 62 -6.81 5.35 -5.57
C ALA A 62 -7.22 6.76 -6.06
N THR A 63 -8.46 6.90 -6.55
CA THR A 63 -9.01 8.20 -6.95
C THR A 63 -9.03 9.20 -5.79
N ALA A 64 -9.47 8.78 -4.60
CA ALA A 64 -9.49 9.64 -3.43
C ALA A 64 -8.08 10.10 -2.99
N LEU A 65 -7.10 9.19 -3.02
CA LEU A 65 -5.73 9.47 -2.59
C LEU A 65 -4.93 10.34 -3.57
N PHE A 66 -5.20 10.23 -4.87
CA PHE A 66 -4.49 11.03 -5.88
C PHE A 66 -5.19 12.34 -6.23
N ASP A 67 -6.52 12.37 -6.21
CA ASP A 67 -7.30 13.52 -6.64
C ASP A 67 -7.97 14.19 -5.45
N GLN A 68 -9.14 13.68 -5.04
CA GLN A 68 -9.92 14.28 -3.97
C GLN A 68 -10.83 13.24 -3.32
N PHE A 69 -10.91 13.27 -2.00
CA PHE A 69 -11.88 12.48 -1.26
C PHE A 69 -13.32 12.90 -1.60
N PRO A 70 -14.25 11.93 -1.75
CA PRO A 70 -15.66 12.21 -1.98
C PRO A 70 -16.30 12.99 -0.82
N SER A 71 -17.30 13.82 -1.14
CA SER A 71 -18.11 14.53 -0.15
C SER A 71 -19.60 14.38 -0.50
N PRO A 72 -20.41 13.67 0.33
CA PRO A 72 -20.04 13.06 1.60
C PRO A 72 -19.11 11.84 1.45
N LEU A 73 -18.39 11.50 2.53
CA LEU A 73 -17.62 10.26 2.58
C LEU A 73 -18.56 9.03 2.50
N PRO A 74 -18.19 7.98 1.76
CA PRO A 74 -18.92 6.72 1.76
C PRO A 74 -18.93 6.08 3.15
N GLU A 75 -19.95 5.28 3.42
CA GLU A 75 -20.07 4.54 4.69
C GLU A 75 -18.97 3.48 4.80
N SER A 76 -18.14 3.55 5.83
CA SER A 76 -17.19 2.50 6.14
C SER A 76 -17.87 1.35 6.87
N LYS A 77 -17.67 0.13 6.38
CA LYS A 77 -17.99 -1.07 7.15
C LYS A 77 -16.87 -1.26 8.18
N PRO A 78 -17.18 -1.42 9.48
CA PRO A 78 -16.15 -1.67 10.48
C PRO A 78 -15.35 -2.92 10.10
N ALA A 79 -14.03 -2.82 10.07
CA ALA A 79 -13.20 -4.00 9.96
C ALA A 79 -13.46 -4.93 11.16
N LEU A 80 -13.76 -6.19 10.90
CA LEU A 80 -13.95 -7.20 11.93
C LEU A 80 -12.58 -7.60 12.51
N GLY A 81 -12.13 -6.90 13.56
CA GLY A 81 -10.92 -7.25 14.30
C GLY A 81 -10.16 -6.05 14.87
N THR A 82 -9.05 -6.33 15.58
CA THR A 82 -8.13 -5.31 16.13
C THR A 82 -7.10 -4.82 15.12
N GLU A 83 -7.00 -5.45 13.94
CA GLU A 83 -6.03 -5.12 12.90
C GLU A 83 -6.71 -5.02 11.53
N LEU A 84 -6.45 -3.93 10.81
CA LEU A 84 -6.83 -3.80 9.41
C LEU A 84 -5.93 -4.71 8.57
N ARG A 85 -6.54 -5.71 7.92
CA ARG A 85 -5.89 -6.57 6.91
C ARG A 85 -6.04 -5.97 5.52
N ASP A 86 -5.17 -6.37 4.59
CA ASP A 86 -5.21 -5.96 3.17
C ASP A 86 -6.59 -6.18 2.51
N CYS A 87 -7.33 -7.19 2.97
CA CYS A 87 -8.68 -7.52 2.47
C CYS A 87 -9.82 -6.86 3.26
N SER A 88 -9.52 -5.92 4.15
CA SER A 88 -10.54 -5.17 4.89
C SER A 88 -11.22 -4.17 3.97
N PRO A 89 -12.54 -3.93 4.12
CA PRO A 89 -13.21 -2.86 3.40
C PRO A 89 -12.51 -1.51 3.66
N PRO A 90 -12.46 -0.60 2.67
CA PRO A 90 -11.89 0.73 2.87
C PRO A 90 -12.49 1.44 4.08
N GLN A 91 -11.64 1.99 4.94
CA GLN A 91 -12.01 2.79 6.11
C GLN A 91 -11.93 4.29 5.74
N TRP A 92 -12.96 4.82 5.08
CA TRP A 92 -13.01 6.18 4.52
C TRP A 92 -12.72 7.28 5.53
N GLU A 93 -13.30 7.21 6.73
CA GLU A 93 -13.09 8.22 7.77
C GLU A 93 -11.65 8.21 8.29
N ILE A 94 -11.03 7.03 8.43
CA ILE A 94 -9.64 6.88 8.88
C ILE A 94 -8.68 7.43 7.81
N MET A 95 -8.90 7.05 6.54
CA MET A 95 -8.09 7.54 5.43
C MET A 95 -8.19 9.06 5.27
N PHE A 96 -9.40 9.62 5.37
CA PHE A 96 -9.61 11.07 5.27
C PHE A 96 -8.98 11.83 6.44
N MET A 97 -9.13 11.32 7.67
CA MET A 97 -8.44 11.89 8.83
C MET A 97 -6.92 11.88 8.65
N PHE A 98 -6.36 10.78 8.14
CA PHE A 98 -4.91 10.68 7.89
C PHE A 98 -4.44 11.63 6.79
N GLU A 99 -5.20 11.77 5.70
CA GLU A 99 -4.98 12.77 4.64
C GLU A 99 -4.88 14.19 5.21
N GLU A 100 -5.84 14.57 6.07
CA GLU A 100 -5.87 15.89 6.71
C GLU A 100 -4.67 16.11 7.65
N GLU A 101 -4.28 15.10 8.43
CA GLU A 101 -3.11 15.21 9.32
C GLU A 101 -1.81 15.33 8.54
N LEU A 102 -1.63 14.57 7.45
CA LEU A 102 -0.48 14.71 6.56
C LEU A 102 -0.41 16.13 5.96
N GLU A 103 -1.55 16.67 5.54
CA GLU A 103 -1.63 18.04 5.03
C GLU A 103 -1.27 19.09 6.09
N LYS A 104 -1.82 18.97 7.30
CA LYS A 104 -1.57 19.91 8.42
C LYS A 104 -0.09 20.03 8.76
N VAL A 105 0.64 18.91 8.73
CA VAL A 105 2.09 18.89 9.04
C VAL A 105 2.97 19.16 7.81
N GLY A 106 2.37 19.37 6.63
CA GLY A 106 3.09 19.59 5.38
C GLY A 106 3.86 18.37 4.89
N ALA A 107 3.44 17.17 5.27
CA ALA A 107 4.02 15.92 4.78
C ALA A 107 3.67 15.69 3.29
N ALA A 108 4.50 14.91 2.62
CA ALA A 108 4.19 14.45 1.28
C ALA A 108 2.97 13.53 1.30
N ARG A 109 2.05 13.75 0.36
CA ARG A 109 0.87 12.93 0.09
C ARG A 109 0.94 12.41 -1.35
N PRO A 110 0.27 11.29 -1.70
CA PRO A 110 0.24 10.81 -3.08
C PRO A 110 -0.19 11.90 -4.09
N SER A 111 -1.23 12.68 -3.76
CA SER A 111 -1.71 13.82 -4.55
C SER A 111 -0.68 14.93 -4.74
N SER A 112 0.23 15.14 -3.78
CA SER A 112 1.25 16.19 -3.83
C SER A 112 2.52 15.80 -4.60
N ILE A 113 2.70 14.51 -4.89
CA ILE A 113 3.92 13.98 -5.51
C ILE A 113 3.77 14.03 -7.03
N GLN A 114 4.66 14.78 -7.70
CA GLN A 114 4.64 14.87 -9.16
C GLN A 114 4.90 13.50 -9.81
N GLY A 115 4.00 13.11 -10.70
CA GLY A 115 4.11 11.84 -11.44
C GLY A 115 3.67 10.62 -10.63
N ALA A 116 3.04 10.80 -9.46
CA ALA A 116 2.71 9.69 -8.58
C ALA A 116 1.81 8.64 -9.23
N LYS A 117 0.82 9.05 -10.02
CA LYS A 117 -0.06 8.13 -10.77
C LYS A 117 0.74 7.22 -11.69
N GLN A 118 1.63 7.79 -12.51
CA GLN A 118 2.46 7.03 -13.45
C GLN A 118 3.45 6.10 -12.74
N ILE A 119 4.06 6.56 -11.65
CA ILE A 119 4.96 5.73 -10.85
C ILE A 119 4.20 4.55 -10.25
N THR A 120 2.96 4.77 -9.79
CA THR A 120 2.09 3.71 -9.25
C THR A 120 1.71 2.70 -10.31
N GLU A 121 1.32 3.15 -11.51
CA GLU A 121 1.01 2.25 -12.64
C GLU A 121 2.21 1.37 -13.02
N ILE A 122 3.42 1.92 -13.02
CA ILE A 122 4.66 1.15 -13.27
C ILE A 122 4.89 0.16 -12.12
N TYR A 123 4.69 0.59 -10.88
CA TYR A 123 4.84 -0.25 -9.70
C TYR A 123 3.88 -1.45 -9.70
N GLU A 124 2.61 -1.22 -10.03
CA GLU A 124 1.59 -2.25 -10.23
C GLU A 124 2.04 -3.27 -11.27
N PHE A 125 2.45 -2.80 -12.45
CA PHE A 125 2.93 -3.66 -13.52
C PHE A 125 4.12 -4.53 -13.10
N MET A 126 5.10 -3.95 -12.41
CA MET A 126 6.25 -4.72 -11.90
C MET A 126 5.82 -5.81 -10.92
N SER A 127 4.84 -5.51 -10.06
CA SER A 127 4.30 -6.44 -9.06
C SER A 127 3.51 -7.59 -9.71
N GLU A 128 2.87 -7.33 -10.84
CA GLU A 128 2.15 -8.34 -11.64
C GLU A 128 3.11 -9.26 -12.43
N ILE A 129 4.28 -8.77 -12.86
CA ILE A 129 5.27 -9.59 -13.58
C ILE A 129 6.06 -10.48 -12.63
N CYS A 130 6.41 -9.98 -11.44
CA CYS A 130 7.25 -10.69 -10.49
C CYS A 130 6.61 -10.76 -9.10
N PRO A 131 5.61 -11.64 -8.90
CA PRO A 131 4.97 -11.79 -7.61
C PRO A 131 5.94 -12.34 -6.57
N PHE A 132 6.02 -11.67 -5.42
CA PHE A 132 7.03 -11.97 -4.38
C PHE A 132 6.99 -13.42 -3.89
N HIS A 133 5.80 -14.04 -3.81
CA HIS A 133 5.64 -15.39 -3.27
C HIS A 133 6.29 -16.47 -4.14
N PHE A 134 6.44 -16.24 -5.45
CA PHE A 134 7.16 -17.16 -6.35
C PHE A 134 8.68 -17.11 -6.19
N VAL A 135 9.23 -16.04 -5.61
CA VAL A 135 10.67 -15.91 -5.32
C VAL A 135 11.00 -16.25 -3.86
N MET A 136 10.00 -16.62 -3.06
CA MET A 136 10.18 -17.09 -1.70
C MET A 136 10.26 -18.61 -1.65
N ASP A 137 11.47 -19.16 -1.70
CA ASP A 137 11.73 -20.61 -1.70
C ASP A 137 10.93 -21.34 -0.61
N ARG A 138 10.99 -20.82 0.62
CA ARG A 138 10.25 -21.38 1.76
C ARG A 138 8.74 -21.43 1.54
N TRP A 139 8.16 -20.43 0.90
CA TRP A 139 6.73 -20.43 0.60
C TRP A 139 6.43 -21.51 -0.43
N VAL A 140 7.19 -21.57 -1.53
CA VAL A 140 7.01 -22.54 -2.61
C VAL A 140 7.13 -23.98 -2.11
N GLU A 141 8.17 -24.27 -1.32
CA GLU A 141 8.44 -25.60 -0.75
C GLU A 141 7.35 -26.10 0.22
N THR A 142 6.58 -25.17 0.82
CA THR A 142 5.55 -25.51 1.80
C THR A 142 4.14 -25.63 1.20
N GLN A 143 3.95 -25.31 -0.08
CA GLN A 143 2.66 -25.41 -0.75
C GLN A 143 2.44 -26.79 -1.37
N SER A 144 1.18 -27.20 -1.50
CA SER A 144 0.82 -28.37 -2.33
C SER A 144 0.94 -28.05 -3.81
N GLU A 145 1.18 -29.07 -4.64
CA GLU A 145 1.24 -28.89 -6.11
C GLU A 145 -0.08 -28.31 -6.67
N GLU A 146 -1.23 -28.74 -6.14
CA GLU A 146 -2.54 -28.21 -6.54
C GLU A 146 -2.65 -26.70 -6.29
N LYS A 147 -2.15 -26.24 -5.13
CA LYS A 147 -2.16 -24.81 -4.78
C LYS A 147 -1.18 -24.03 -5.66
N LEU A 148 0.01 -24.56 -5.90
CA LEU A 148 0.98 -23.96 -6.82
C LEU A 148 0.41 -23.83 -8.24
N GLN A 149 -0.27 -24.87 -8.73
CA GLN A 149 -0.90 -24.83 -10.05
C GLN A 149 -2.04 -23.81 -10.13
N THR A 150 -2.84 -23.70 -9.05
CA THR A 150 -3.89 -22.67 -8.94
C THR A 150 -3.29 -21.27 -8.99
N CYS A 151 -2.28 -20.98 -8.16
CA CYS A 151 -1.61 -19.67 -8.15
C CYS A 151 -0.96 -19.35 -9.49
N ARG A 152 -0.33 -20.32 -10.18
CA ARG A 152 0.23 -20.11 -11.53
C ARG A 152 -0.86 -19.75 -12.54
N ASN A 153 -2.01 -20.40 -12.47
CA ASN A 153 -3.13 -20.13 -13.39
C ASN A 153 -3.72 -18.74 -13.16
N GLU A 154 -3.94 -18.35 -11.89
CA GLU A 154 -4.41 -17.02 -11.51
C GLU A 154 -3.41 -15.95 -11.97
N GLN A 155 -2.11 -16.15 -11.70
CA GLN A 155 -1.08 -15.21 -12.08
C GLN A 155 -0.95 -15.05 -13.59
N ARG A 156 -1.13 -16.14 -14.36
CA ARG A 156 -1.13 -16.08 -15.82
C ARG A 156 -2.20 -15.14 -16.34
N VAL A 157 -3.42 -15.19 -15.79
CA VAL A 157 -4.51 -14.30 -16.19
C VAL A 157 -4.19 -12.84 -15.87
N ILE A 158 -3.60 -12.58 -14.70
CA ILE A 158 -3.15 -11.24 -14.29
C ILE A 158 -2.07 -10.74 -15.27
N LEU A 159 -1.06 -11.55 -15.55
CA LEU A 159 0.05 -11.21 -16.45
C LEU A 159 -0.43 -10.96 -17.89
N GLU A 160 -1.32 -11.79 -18.42
CA GLU A 160 -1.90 -11.59 -19.76
C GLU A 160 -2.65 -10.25 -19.85
N LYS A 161 -3.44 -9.90 -18.82
CA LYS A 161 -4.15 -8.62 -18.74
C LYS A 161 -3.17 -7.44 -18.63
N ALA A 162 -2.13 -7.58 -17.81
CA ALA A 162 -1.09 -6.59 -17.62
C ALA A 162 -0.36 -6.32 -18.93
N LEU A 163 0.15 -7.35 -19.59
CA LEU A 163 0.87 -7.24 -20.87
C LEU A 163 -0.01 -6.57 -21.94
N ALA A 164 -1.28 -6.97 -22.06
CA ALA A 164 -2.21 -6.35 -22.99
C ALA A 164 -2.46 -4.85 -22.69
N LYS A 165 -2.58 -4.45 -21.41
CA LYS A 165 -2.70 -3.04 -21.00
C LYS A 165 -1.50 -2.21 -21.46
N TRP A 166 -0.31 -2.81 -21.48
CA TRP A 166 0.94 -2.18 -21.87
C TRP A 166 1.32 -2.36 -23.35
N GLY A 167 0.47 -3.05 -24.14
CA GLY A 167 0.64 -3.21 -25.59
C GLY A 167 1.59 -4.34 -26.01
N PHE A 168 1.79 -5.35 -25.16
CA PHE A 168 2.54 -6.57 -25.45
C PHE A 168 1.64 -7.74 -25.86
#